data_AF-A0A3D4UWQ2-F1
#
_entry.id   AF-A0A3D4UWQ2-F1
#
_cell.length_a   1.000
_cell.length_b   1.000
_cell.length_c   1.000
_cell.angle_alpha   90.00
_cell.angle_beta   90.00
_cell.angle_gamma   90.00
#
_symmetry.space_group_name_H-M   'P 1'
#
loop_
_entity.id
_entity.type
_entity.pdbx_description
1 polymer ?
#
loop_
_entity_poly.entity_id
_entity_poly.type
_entity_poly.pdbx_seq_one_letter_code
_entity_poly.pdbx_strand_id
1 'polypeptide(L)'
;VGQFAPYQSVEITPAPEGGVFIASTDKGNIACLAFDPSGTADESTCIIPSKDLIKATKGIKTGDRNIQINNDQAVVTTYKKTTANQVIEVPVMRSQVAFAPLSNAIKSCLDRWSSTPTTSATAGRYGLNYINKAIKSLSIFDSSISLSAFDGGPLRIQGADNNLIILVMPQTAEPVPKVPYWLEKYAQK
;
A
#
# COMPACT_ATOMS: atom_id res chain seq x y z
N VAL A 1 -11.29 26.26 1.56
CA VAL A 1 -10.49 25.23 2.26
C VAL A 1 -11.45 24.14 2.69
N GLY A 2 -11.47 23.00 2.00
CA GLY A 2 -12.40 21.91 2.32
C GLY A 2 -11.90 21.10 3.51
N GLN A 3 -12.81 20.66 4.39
CA GLN A 3 -12.48 19.66 5.41
C GLN A 3 -12.19 18.34 4.71
N PHE A 4 -10.92 17.95 4.67
CA PHE A 4 -10.51 16.64 4.17
C PHE A 4 -10.67 15.61 5.28
N ALA A 5 -11.05 14.40 4.90
CA ALA A 5 -11.15 13.29 5.82
C ALA A 5 -9.78 12.63 6.04
N PRO A 6 -9.51 12.01 7.20
CA PRO A 6 -8.18 11.50 7.58
C PRO A 6 -7.62 10.43 6.62
N TYR A 7 -8.48 9.78 5.83
CA TYR A 7 -8.15 8.77 4.83
C TYR A 7 -7.92 9.34 3.41
N GLN A 8 -7.81 10.66 3.26
CA GLN A 8 -7.56 11.31 1.96
C GLN A 8 -6.10 11.73 1.76
N SER A 9 -5.25 11.49 2.76
CA SER A 9 -3.83 11.84 2.71
C SER A 9 -2.93 10.61 2.65
N VAL A 10 -1.70 10.84 2.24
CA VAL A 10 -0.56 9.93 2.35
C VAL A 10 0.32 10.51 3.46
N GLU A 11 0.57 9.72 4.49
CA GLU A 11 1.53 10.05 5.53
C GLU A 11 2.92 9.61 5.10
N ILE A 12 3.90 10.49 5.28
CA ILE A 12 5.31 10.25 5.04
C ILE A 12 6.03 10.58 6.35
N THR A 13 6.73 9.62 6.94
CA THR A 13 7.33 9.75 8.27
C THR A 13 8.76 9.23 8.27
N PRO A 14 9.75 9.95 8.83
CA PRO A 14 11.11 9.44 8.95
C PRO A 14 11.14 8.16 9.79
N ALA A 15 11.86 7.15 9.31
CA ALA A 15 12.06 5.92 10.06
C ALA A 15 13.19 6.12 11.09
N PRO A 16 13.06 5.62 12.34
CA PRO A 16 14.07 5.81 13.38
C PRO A 16 15.47 5.29 13.03
N GLU A 17 15.55 4.27 12.17
CA GLU A 17 16.81 3.63 11.74
C GLU A 17 17.32 4.15 10.38
N GLY A 18 16.70 5.21 9.85
CA GLY A 18 16.96 5.72 8.50
C GLY A 18 15.96 5.19 7.46
N GLY A 19 15.82 5.93 6.36
CA GLY A 19 14.74 5.73 5.40
C GLY A 19 13.44 6.42 5.81
N VAL A 20 12.36 6.13 5.08
CA VAL A 20 11.06 6.79 5.26
C VAL A 20 9.93 5.78 5.18
N PHE A 21 9.00 5.85 6.13
CA PHE A 21 7.73 5.14 6.08
C PHE A 21 6.70 5.94 5.29
N ILE A 22 5.94 5.24 4.45
CA ILE A 22 4.84 5.81 3.69
C ILE A 22 3.58 5.02 4.01
N ALA A 23 2.51 5.71 4.40
CA ALA A 23 1.25 5.09 4.76
C ALA A 23 0.06 5.79 4.06
N SER A 24 -0.91 5.01 3.61
CA SER A 24 -2.19 5.53 3.14
C SER A 24 -3.31 4.52 3.39
N THR A 25 -4.55 5.00 3.53
CA THR A 25 -5.71 4.12 3.71
C THR A 25 -6.98 4.74 3.15
N ASP A 26 -7.91 3.91 2.66
CA ASP A 26 -9.26 4.34 2.27
C ASP A 26 -10.28 3.85 3.30
N LYS A 27 -10.54 4.71 4.30
CA LYS A 27 -11.50 4.45 5.39
C LYS A 27 -11.27 3.12 6.13
N GLY A 28 -10.02 2.63 6.12
CA GLY A 28 -9.70 1.33 6.70
C GLY A 28 -10.12 0.13 5.84
N ASN A 29 -10.67 0.27 4.63
CA ASN A 29 -10.99 -0.88 3.77
C ASN A 29 -9.75 -1.47 3.07
N ILE A 30 -8.78 -0.60 2.81
CA ILE A 30 -7.47 -0.95 2.25
C ILE A 30 -6.44 -0.03 2.90
N ALA A 31 -5.26 -0.57 3.19
CA ALA A 31 -4.12 0.19 3.67
C ALA A 31 -2.88 -0.17 2.85
N CYS A 32 -2.10 0.84 2.48
CA CYS A 32 -0.82 0.69 1.83
C CYS A 32 0.25 1.17 2.82
N LEU A 33 1.25 0.32 3.05
CA LEU A 33 2.39 0.58 3.92
C LEU A 33 3.64 0.33 3.10
N ALA A 34 4.52 1.31 3.03
CA ALA A 34 5.77 1.18 2.34
C ALA A 34 6.94 1.70 3.18
N PHE A 35 8.12 1.20 2.88
CA PHE A 35 9.38 1.65 3.43
C PHE A 35 10.34 1.93 2.28
N ASP A 36 10.81 3.17 2.19
CA ASP A 36 11.89 3.55 1.29
C ASP A 36 13.19 3.66 2.10
N PRO A 37 14.10 2.68 2.01
CA PRO A 37 15.36 2.71 2.77
C PRO A 37 16.32 3.82 2.29
N SER A 38 16.13 4.34 1.08
CA SER A 38 16.95 5.40 0.49
C SER A 38 16.40 6.81 0.74
N GLY A 39 15.16 6.89 1.22
CA GLY A 39 14.48 8.15 1.47
C GLY A 39 15.07 8.91 2.65
N THR A 40 14.86 10.22 2.66
CA THR A 40 15.19 11.11 3.78
C THR A 40 14.00 12.02 4.07
N ALA A 41 13.71 12.26 5.35
CA ALA A 41 12.69 13.21 5.78
C ALA A 41 13.11 13.86 7.09
N ASP A 42 12.89 15.17 7.22
CA ASP A 42 13.18 15.91 8.45
C ASP A 42 12.02 15.82 9.46
N GLU A 43 10.79 15.68 8.96
CA GLU A 43 9.57 15.63 9.77
C GLU A 43 8.51 14.72 9.14
N SER A 44 7.53 14.32 9.95
CA SER A 44 6.32 13.66 9.46
C SER A 44 5.42 14.66 8.73
N THR A 45 4.90 14.27 7.58
CA THR A 45 3.97 15.10 6.79
C THR A 45 2.81 14.29 6.23
N CYS A 46 1.65 14.93 6.12
CA CYS A 46 0.45 14.34 5.52
C CYS A 46 0.09 15.11 4.25
N ILE A 47 0.21 14.44 3.10
CA ILE A 47 0.02 15.05 1.78
C ILE A 47 -1.26 14.56 1.15
N ILE A 48 -2.05 15.46 0.59
CA ILE A 48 -3.23 15.13 -0.21
C ILE A 48 -2.75 14.94 -1.66
N PRO A 49 -2.76 13.71 -2.19
CA PRO A 49 -2.22 13.43 -3.51
C PRO A 49 -3.12 14.02 -4.59
N SER A 50 -2.66 15.11 -5.22
CA SER A 50 -3.37 15.70 -6.36
C SER A 50 -3.29 14.78 -7.58
N LYS A 51 -4.21 14.95 -8.55
CA LYS A 51 -4.19 14.17 -9.79
C LYS A 51 -2.86 14.33 -10.55
N ASP A 52 -2.31 15.54 -10.53
CA ASP A 52 -1.04 15.85 -11.19
C ASP A 52 0.14 15.21 -10.45
N LEU A 53 0.13 15.21 -9.12
CA LEU A 53 1.17 14.57 -8.32
C LEU A 53 1.16 13.06 -8.57
N ILE A 54 -0.02 12.42 -8.52
CA ILE A 54 -0.19 10.98 -8.82
C ILE A 54 0.32 10.65 -10.23
N LYS A 55 0.02 11.51 -11.22
CA LYS A 55 0.48 11.30 -12.59
C LYS A 55 2.00 11.46 -12.70
N ALA A 56 2.57 12.44 -12.02
CA ALA A 56 4.00 12.72 -12.02
C ALA A 56 4.81 11.66 -11.27
N THR A 57 4.26 11.02 -10.23
CA THR A 57 4.96 9.99 -9.44
C THR A 57 4.71 8.56 -9.92
N LYS A 58 3.81 8.37 -10.89
CA LYS A 58 3.49 7.04 -11.42
C LYS A 58 4.74 6.33 -11.97
N GLY A 59 5.00 5.12 -11.46
CA GLY A 59 6.10 4.26 -11.92
C GLY A 59 6.07 4.02 -13.43
N ILE A 60 7.25 3.97 -14.04
CA ILE A 60 7.44 3.71 -15.47
C ILE A 60 8.46 2.60 -15.65
N LYS A 61 8.29 1.78 -16.69
CA LYS A 61 9.22 0.66 -16.96
C LYS A 61 10.59 1.10 -17.48
N THR A 62 10.71 2.34 -17.95
CA THR A 62 11.86 2.81 -18.75
C THR A 62 12.80 3.75 -18.00
N GLY A 63 12.59 3.94 -16.70
CA GLY A 63 13.41 4.84 -15.89
C GLY A 63 12.97 4.90 -14.44
N ASP A 64 13.78 5.59 -13.65
CA ASP A 64 13.57 5.79 -12.22
C ASP A 64 12.99 7.17 -11.96
N ARG A 65 12.28 7.33 -10.84
CA ARG A 65 11.77 8.63 -10.40
C ARG A 65 12.27 8.94 -9.00
N ASN A 66 12.65 10.19 -8.81
CA ASN A 66 12.88 10.77 -7.49
C ASN A 66 11.83 11.86 -7.25
N ILE A 67 11.34 11.94 -6.02
CA ILE A 67 10.48 13.02 -5.57
C ILE A 67 11.16 13.75 -4.42
N GLN A 68 11.21 15.07 -4.52
CA GLN A 68 11.60 15.97 -3.43
C GLN A 68 10.41 16.84 -3.07
N ILE A 69 10.11 16.98 -1.78
CA ILE A 69 8.96 17.75 -1.31
C ILE A 69 9.47 18.83 -0.36
N ASN A 70 9.41 20.08 -0.82
CA ASN A 70 9.85 21.24 -0.07
C ASN A 70 8.69 22.22 0.06
N ASN A 71 8.32 22.57 1.30
CA ASN A 71 7.16 23.43 1.59
C ASN A 71 5.88 22.92 0.88
N ASP A 72 5.31 23.72 -0.01
CA ASP A 72 4.08 23.42 -0.75
C ASP A 72 4.34 22.99 -2.21
N GLN A 73 5.55 22.49 -2.49
CA GLN A 73 5.94 22.07 -3.83
C GLN A 73 6.65 20.72 -3.83
N ALA A 74 6.27 19.86 -4.77
CA ALA A 74 6.97 18.62 -5.09
C ALA A 74 7.71 18.79 -6.42
N VAL A 75 8.98 18.44 -6.43
CA VAL A 75 9.80 18.34 -7.63
C VAL A 75 9.98 16.86 -7.94
N VAL A 76 9.44 16.41 -9.07
CA VAL A 76 9.55 15.03 -9.53
C VAL A 76 10.50 14.96 -10.71
N THR A 77 11.64 14.30 -10.49
CA THR A 77 12.67 14.08 -11.51
C THR A 77 12.54 12.66 -12.04
N THR A 78 12.42 12.53 -13.36
CA THR A 78 12.43 11.24 -14.06
C THR A 78 13.79 11.06 -14.74
N TYR A 79 14.52 10.03 -14.33
CA TYR A 79 15.81 9.65 -14.89
C TYR A 79 15.57 8.59 -15.97
N LYS A 80 15.90 8.92 -17.22
CA LYS A 80 15.76 8.00 -18.36
C LYS A 80 17.14 7.60 -18.85
N LYS A 81 17.32 6.32 -19.20
CA LYS A 81 18.61 5.78 -19.66
C LYS A 81 19.08 6.35 -21.00
N THR A 82 18.15 6.76 -21.87
CA THR A 82 18.43 7.08 -23.30
C THR A 82 18.02 8.48 -23.73
N THR A 83 17.35 9.25 -22.88
CA THR A 83 16.85 10.60 -23.20
C THR A 83 17.13 11.53 -22.03
N ALA A 84 17.12 12.84 -22.28
CA ALA A 84 17.31 13.84 -21.24
C ALA A 84 16.33 13.63 -20.07
N ASN A 85 16.82 13.88 -18.86
CA ASN A 85 16.01 13.82 -17.65
C ASN A 85 14.86 14.82 -17.74
N GLN A 86 13.71 14.44 -17.18
CA GLN A 86 12.53 15.29 -17.14
C GLN A 86 12.25 15.71 -15.71
N VAL A 87 12.10 17.01 -15.48
CA VAL A 87 11.74 17.57 -14.18
C VAL A 87 10.33 18.16 -14.29
N ILE A 88 9.47 17.83 -13.33
CA ILE A 88 8.11 18.37 -13.23
C ILE A 88 7.91 18.90 -11.82
N GLU A 89 7.47 20.14 -11.72
CA GLU A 89 7.09 20.75 -10.45
C GLU A 89 5.57 20.68 -10.27
N VAL A 90 5.13 20.22 -9.11
CA VAL A 90 3.71 20.04 -8.80
C VAL A 90 3.40 20.67 -7.44
N PRO A 91 2.39 21.54 -7.34
CA PRO A 91 1.92 22.04 -6.04
C PRO A 91 1.45 20.90 -5.14
N VAL A 92 1.82 20.97 -3.86
CA VAL A 92 1.46 20.00 -2.83
C VAL A 92 0.43 20.63 -1.90
N MET A 93 -0.64 19.89 -1.63
CA MET A 93 -1.60 20.26 -0.60
C MET A 93 -1.36 19.39 0.63
N ARG A 94 -1.22 20.01 1.80
CA ARG A 94 -1.07 19.31 3.07
C ARG A 94 -2.42 19.12 3.76
N SER A 95 -2.60 17.96 4.38
CA SER A 95 -3.76 17.72 5.23
C SER A 95 -3.64 18.50 6.53
N GLN A 96 -4.70 19.19 6.92
CA GLN A 96 -4.83 19.83 8.23
C GLN A 96 -5.43 18.87 9.29
N VAL A 97 -5.83 17.67 8.87
CA VAL A 97 -6.36 16.62 9.73
C VAL A 97 -5.29 15.57 9.94
N ALA A 98 -5.11 15.18 11.21
CA ALA A 98 -4.19 14.12 11.59
C ALA A 98 -4.50 12.82 10.83
N PHE A 99 -3.44 12.11 10.45
CA PHE A 99 -3.57 10.83 9.76
C PHE A 99 -4.25 9.79 10.67
N ALA A 100 -4.88 8.79 10.05
CA ALA A 100 -5.53 7.71 10.78
C ALA A 100 -4.48 6.90 11.57
N PRO A 101 -4.77 6.46 12.82
CA PRO A 101 -3.81 5.75 13.67
C PRO A 101 -3.61 4.30 13.21
N LEU A 102 -3.03 4.09 12.02
CA LEU A 102 -2.81 2.76 11.44
C LEU A 102 -1.83 1.94 12.26
N SER A 103 -0.81 2.55 12.87
CA SER A 103 0.24 1.86 13.64
C SER A 103 -0.31 0.89 14.69
N ASN A 104 -1.34 1.29 15.44
CA ASN A 104 -1.99 0.44 16.45
C ASN A 104 -2.72 -0.75 15.81
N ALA A 105 -3.41 -0.53 14.70
CA ALA A 105 -4.09 -1.59 13.97
C ALA A 105 -3.08 -2.59 13.37
N ILE A 106 -1.96 -2.10 12.85
CA ILE A 106 -0.88 -2.94 12.31
C ILE A 106 -0.22 -3.77 13.41
N LYS A 107 0.05 -3.17 14.57
CA LYS A 107 0.57 -3.91 15.73
C LYS A 107 -0.33 -5.11 16.08
N SER A 108 -1.63 -4.89 16.21
CA SER A 108 -2.59 -5.97 16.47
C SER A 108 -2.57 -7.07 15.40
N CYS A 109 -2.39 -6.68 14.12
CA CYS A 109 -2.28 -7.66 13.04
C CYS A 109 -0.97 -8.46 13.14
N LEU A 110 0.16 -7.82 13.47
CA LEU A 110 1.46 -8.48 13.64
C LEU A 110 1.46 -9.44 14.84
N ASP A 111 0.89 -9.00 15.96
CA ASP A 111 0.72 -9.83 17.16
C ASP A 111 -0.11 -11.09 16.83
N ARG A 112 -1.13 -10.94 15.97
CA ARG A 112 -1.93 -12.08 15.50
C ARG A 112 -1.15 -12.98 14.54
N TRP A 113 -0.50 -12.42 13.52
CA TRP A 113 0.29 -13.19 12.55
C TRP A 113 1.42 -14.01 13.18
N SER A 114 2.04 -13.47 14.22
CA SER A 114 3.13 -14.14 14.95
C SER A 114 2.64 -15.27 15.88
N SER A 115 1.33 -15.35 16.15
CA SER A 115 0.76 -16.29 17.14
C SER A 115 -0.23 -17.31 16.56
N THR A 116 -0.66 -17.18 15.30
CA THR A 116 -1.64 -18.09 14.67
C THR A 116 -1.05 -19.41 14.14
N PRO A 117 -1.85 -20.51 14.11
CA PRO A 117 -1.46 -21.78 13.50
C PRO A 117 -1.24 -21.66 11.99
N THR A 118 -0.55 -22.64 11.39
CA THR A 118 -0.21 -22.67 9.95
C THR A 118 -1.41 -22.71 9.00
N THR A 119 -2.61 -23.00 9.50
CA THR A 119 -3.85 -23.10 8.72
C THR A 119 -4.96 -22.26 9.33
N SER A 120 -5.61 -21.44 8.50
CA SER A 120 -6.71 -20.55 8.89
C SER A 120 -8.00 -21.31 9.21
N ALA A 121 -8.67 -20.96 10.31
CA ALA A 121 -9.95 -21.53 10.72
C ALA A 121 -11.15 -20.94 9.96
N THR A 122 -11.02 -19.69 9.49
CA THR A 122 -12.06 -18.97 8.73
C THR A 122 -11.45 -18.32 7.49
N ALA A 123 -12.28 -18.02 6.50
CA ALA A 123 -11.92 -17.30 5.29
C ALA A 123 -12.43 -15.85 5.36
N GLY A 124 -11.65 -14.91 4.82
CA GLY A 124 -12.13 -13.54 4.64
C GLY A 124 -12.90 -13.40 3.32
N ARG A 125 -14.03 -12.69 3.34
CA ARG A 125 -14.72 -12.22 2.13
C ARG A 125 -14.27 -10.82 1.81
N TYR A 126 -13.53 -10.64 0.73
CA TYR A 126 -12.92 -9.35 0.38
C TYR A 126 -13.63 -8.67 -0.78
N GLY A 127 -13.64 -7.33 -0.77
CA GLY A 127 -14.14 -6.55 -1.90
C GLY A 127 -13.24 -6.71 -3.13
N LEU A 128 -13.77 -7.27 -4.23
CA LEU A 128 -13.02 -7.49 -5.48
C LEU A 128 -12.34 -6.22 -6.00
N ASN A 129 -12.99 -5.06 -5.86
CA ASN A 129 -12.44 -3.78 -6.28
C ASN A 129 -11.16 -3.42 -5.52
N TYR A 130 -11.06 -3.75 -4.22
CA TYR A 130 -9.88 -3.48 -3.41
C TYR A 130 -8.75 -4.46 -3.74
N ILE A 131 -9.05 -5.76 -3.91
CA ILE A 131 -8.06 -6.75 -4.38
C ILE A 131 -7.47 -6.31 -5.72
N ASN A 132 -8.33 -5.97 -6.70
CA ASN A 132 -7.89 -5.56 -8.03
C ASN A 132 -7.01 -4.29 -7.99
N LYS A 133 -7.34 -3.32 -7.13
CA LYS A 133 -6.51 -2.12 -6.94
C LYS A 133 -5.14 -2.47 -6.35
N ALA A 134 -5.10 -3.33 -5.35
CA ALA A 134 -3.85 -3.76 -4.70
C ALA A 134 -2.92 -4.47 -5.70
N ILE A 135 -3.44 -5.48 -6.40
CA ILE A 135 -2.67 -6.27 -7.38
C ILE A 135 -2.15 -5.38 -8.52
N LYS A 136 -3.01 -4.52 -9.09
CA LYS A 136 -2.61 -3.59 -10.16
C LYS A 136 -1.51 -2.63 -9.72
N SER A 137 -1.53 -2.19 -8.47
CA SER A 137 -0.52 -1.27 -7.94
C SER A 137 0.83 -1.97 -7.76
N LEU A 138 0.83 -3.18 -7.19
CA LEU A 138 2.04 -3.98 -6.99
C LEU A 138 2.65 -4.50 -8.31
N SER A 139 1.82 -4.78 -9.32
CA SER A 139 2.30 -5.27 -10.63
C SER A 139 3.21 -4.31 -11.39
N ILE A 140 3.36 -3.07 -10.90
CA ILE A 140 4.33 -2.10 -11.42
C ILE A 140 5.76 -2.48 -11.04
N PHE A 141 5.93 -3.10 -9.86
CA PHE A 141 7.22 -3.41 -9.25
C PHE A 141 7.58 -4.90 -9.39
N ASP A 142 6.59 -5.78 -9.22
CA ASP A 142 6.81 -7.22 -9.22
C ASP A 142 5.97 -7.94 -10.28
N SER A 143 6.50 -9.04 -10.82
CA SER A 143 5.78 -9.96 -11.69
C SER A 143 5.00 -11.04 -10.91
N SER A 144 5.24 -11.15 -9.61
CA SER A 144 4.61 -12.12 -8.71
C SER A 144 4.39 -11.51 -7.33
N ILE A 145 3.38 -11.98 -6.61
CA ILE A 145 3.02 -11.44 -5.28
C ILE A 145 2.72 -12.59 -4.32
N SER A 146 2.96 -12.36 -3.05
CA SER A 146 2.52 -13.24 -1.97
C SER A 146 1.18 -12.77 -1.42
N LEU A 147 0.26 -13.73 -1.22
CA LEU A 147 -1.05 -13.51 -0.61
C LEU A 147 -1.11 -14.28 0.70
N SER A 148 -1.37 -13.60 1.82
CA SER A 148 -1.44 -14.21 3.14
C SER A 148 -2.51 -13.55 3.98
N ALA A 149 -3.38 -14.34 4.61
CA ALA A 149 -4.38 -13.88 5.57
C ALA A 149 -4.40 -14.84 6.76
N PHE A 150 -4.81 -14.34 7.93
CA PHE A 150 -5.21 -15.18 9.06
C PHE A 150 -6.74 -15.26 9.14
N ASP A 151 -7.26 -16.01 10.13
CA ASP A 151 -8.68 -16.27 10.45
C ASP A 151 -9.65 -15.14 10.07
N GLY A 152 -10.10 -15.13 8.81
CA GLY A 152 -11.03 -14.12 8.31
C GLY A 152 -10.56 -12.67 8.51
N GLY A 153 -9.25 -12.45 8.61
CA GLY A 153 -8.60 -11.18 8.88
C GLY A 153 -8.14 -10.44 7.61
N PRO A 154 -7.31 -9.39 7.75
CA PRO A 154 -6.75 -8.66 6.62
C PRO A 154 -5.96 -9.56 5.67
N LEU A 155 -6.22 -9.43 4.36
CA LEU A 155 -5.40 -10.03 3.33
C LEU A 155 -4.16 -9.16 3.10
N ARG A 156 -3.00 -9.69 3.49
CA ARG A 156 -1.69 -9.13 3.18
C ARG A 156 -1.28 -9.53 1.77
N ILE A 157 -1.01 -8.52 0.96
CA ILE A 157 -0.54 -8.63 -0.41
C ILE A 157 0.82 -7.91 -0.46
N GLN A 158 1.88 -8.62 -0.84
CA GLN A 158 3.23 -8.06 -0.84
C GLN A 158 4.06 -8.58 -2.03
N GLY A 159 4.98 -7.74 -2.50
CA GLY A 159 6.01 -8.07 -3.48
C GLY A 159 7.17 -8.88 -2.88
N ALA A 160 8.21 -9.12 -3.68
CA ALA A 160 9.37 -9.89 -3.23
C ALA A 160 10.32 -9.08 -2.33
N ASP A 161 10.36 -7.76 -2.50
CA ASP A 161 11.29 -6.86 -1.81
C ASP A 161 10.90 -6.52 -0.36
N ASN A 162 9.68 -6.88 0.06
CA ASN A 162 9.08 -6.58 1.36
C ASN A 162 9.01 -5.08 1.74
N ASN A 163 9.28 -4.18 0.80
CA ASN A 163 9.27 -2.74 1.03
C ASN A 163 7.90 -2.11 0.76
N LEU A 164 6.98 -2.86 0.14
CA LEU A 164 5.61 -2.45 -0.10
C LEU A 164 4.63 -3.56 0.28
N ILE A 165 3.76 -3.25 1.23
CA ILE A 165 2.72 -4.14 1.73
C ILE A 165 1.36 -3.45 1.57
N ILE A 166 0.41 -4.17 0.99
CA ILE A 166 -0.99 -3.73 0.91
C ILE A 166 -1.84 -4.69 1.74
N LEU A 167 -2.62 -4.13 2.66
CA LEU A 167 -3.60 -4.86 3.44
C LEU A 167 -5.00 -4.56 2.90
N VAL A 168 -5.73 -5.60 2.50
CA VAL A 168 -7.15 -5.49 2.11
C VAL A 168 -7.99 -6.05 3.25
N MET A 169 -8.87 -5.23 3.81
CA MET A 169 -9.71 -5.68 4.91
C MET A 169 -10.87 -6.55 4.40
N PRO A 170 -11.23 -7.60 5.14
CA PRO A 170 -12.40 -8.42 4.85
C PRO A 170 -13.68 -7.61 5.15
N GLN A 171 -14.71 -7.83 4.34
CA GLN A 171 -16.08 -7.36 4.62
C GLN A 171 -16.73 -8.22 5.71
N THR A 172 -16.49 -9.54 5.66
CA THR A 172 -16.97 -10.52 6.63
C THR A 172 -15.92 -11.63 6.79
N ALA A 173 -15.88 -12.22 7.99
CA ALA A 173 -15.25 -13.52 8.20
C ALA A 173 -16.31 -14.61 7.99
N GLU A 174 -15.98 -15.64 7.21
CA GLU A 174 -16.88 -16.72 6.83
C GLU A 174 -16.24 -18.08 7.11
N PRO A 175 -17.04 -19.16 7.29
CA PRO A 175 -16.50 -20.51 7.27
C PRO A 175 -15.73 -20.76 5.97
N VAL A 176 -14.63 -21.52 6.05
CA VAL A 176 -13.87 -21.91 4.85
C VAL A 176 -14.82 -22.64 3.89
N PRO A 177 -14.95 -22.19 2.62
CA PRO A 177 -15.85 -22.83 1.66
C PRO A 177 -15.49 -24.30 1.47
N LYS A 178 -16.51 -25.16 1.40
CA LYS A 178 -16.31 -26.58 1.09
C LYS A 178 -15.71 -26.73 -0.31
N VAL A 179 -14.81 -27.70 -0.47
CA VAL A 179 -14.28 -28.08 -1.78
C VAL A 179 -15.46 -28.54 -2.66
N PRO A 180 -15.65 -27.97 -3.86
CA PRO A 180 -16.72 -28.41 -4.75
C PRO A 180 -16.51 -29.86 -5.20
N TYR A 181 -17.56 -30.68 -5.16
CA TYR A 181 -17.47 -32.12 -5.48
C TYR A 181 -16.87 -32.41 -6.87
N TRP A 182 -17.05 -31.50 -7.83
CA TRP A 182 -16.56 -31.69 -9.20
C TRP A 182 -15.04 -31.53 -9.28
N LEU A 183 -14.42 -30.77 -8.37
CA LEU A 183 -12.97 -30.56 -8.34
C LEU A 183 -12.26 -31.85 -7.92
N GLU A 184 -12.82 -32.56 -6.93
CA GLU A 184 -12.35 -33.89 -6.52
C GLU A 184 -12.46 -34.89 -7.68
N LYS A 185 -13.59 -34.91 -8.39
CA LYS A 185 -13.78 -35.76 -9.57
C LYS A 185 -12.81 -35.43 -10.71
N TYR A 186 -12.47 -34.15 -10.89
CA TYR A 186 -11.52 -33.72 -11.90
C TYR A 186 -10.09 -34.21 -11.58
N ALA A 187 -9.69 -34.17 -10.30
CA ALA A 187 -8.36 -34.58 -9.86
C ALA A 187 -8.09 -36.10 -9.93
N GLN A 188 -9.13 -36.91 -10.12
CA GLN A 188 -9.06 -38.38 -10.21
C GLN A 188 -9.07 -38.91 -11.66
N LYS A 189 -9.03 -38.01 -12.66
CA LYS A 189 -8.84 -38.37 -14.07
C LYS A 189 -7.37 -38.66 -14.37
#